data_AF-A0A962C0G7-F1
#
_entry.id   AF-A0A962C0G7-F1
#
_cell.length_a   1.000
_cell.length_b   1.000
_cell.length_c   1.000
_cell.angle_alpha   90.00
_cell.angle_beta   90.00
_cell.angle_gamma   90.00
#
_symmetry.space_group_name_H-M   'P 1'
#
loop_
_entity.id
_entity.type
_entity.pdbx_description
1 polymer ?
#
loop_
_entity_poly.entity_id
_entity_poly.type
_entity_poly.pdbx_seq_one_letter_code
_entity_poly.pdbx_strand_id
1 'polypeptide(L)'
;MTAFLVFLLVLFGIAAGLVLFVVGLYNGLIQARNAYKNAFAQIDVQLNRRYDLIPNLVEVAKTYMAHERDTLEAVIKARAAAVAGLGAAKANPGDPAAMAQLAGAEGGLGAALGRLMMVSEAYPDLKANQNM
;
A
#
# COMPACT_ATOMS: atom_id res chain seq x y z
N MET A 1 -49.74 -12.69 38.85
CA MET A 1 -49.12 -13.62 37.89
C MET A 1 -48.87 -12.94 36.53
N THR A 2 -49.85 -12.24 35.96
CA THR A 2 -49.73 -11.50 34.68
C THR A 2 -48.66 -10.40 34.69
N ALA A 3 -48.63 -9.54 35.71
CA ALA A 3 -47.65 -8.44 35.80
C ALA A 3 -46.18 -8.93 35.87
N PHE A 4 -45.94 -10.06 36.55
CA PHE A 4 -44.61 -10.67 36.64
C PHE A 4 -44.17 -11.24 35.28
N LEU A 5 -45.07 -11.90 34.54
CA LEU A 5 -44.79 -12.38 33.19
C LEU A 5 -44.50 -11.23 32.22
N VAL A 6 -45.27 -10.13 32.29
CA VAL A 6 -45.03 -8.92 31.48
C VAL A 6 -43.66 -8.32 31.79
N PHE A 7 -43.28 -8.21 33.07
CA PHE A 7 -41.95 -7.71 33.47
C PHE A 7 -40.81 -8.57 32.89
N LEU A 8 -40.92 -9.89 32.96
CA LEU A 8 -39.91 -10.80 32.38
C LEU A 8 -39.82 -10.68 30.86
N LEU A 9 -40.95 -10.51 30.15
CA LEU A 9 -40.96 -10.31 28.71
C LEU A 9 -40.30 -9.00 28.30
N VAL A 10 -40.54 -7.91 29.03
CA VAL A 10 -39.87 -6.63 28.79
C VAL A 10 -38.36 -6.75 29.01
N LEU A 11 -37.93 -7.39 30.11
CA LEU A 11 -36.52 -7.63 30.41
C LEU A 11 -35.86 -8.47 29.30
N PHE A 12 -36.53 -9.53 28.85
CA PHE A 12 -36.06 -10.37 27.76
C PHE A 12 -35.94 -9.59 26.44
N GLY A 13 -36.94 -8.76 26.11
CA GLY A 13 -36.90 -7.90 24.92
C GLY A 13 -35.73 -6.92 24.94
N ILE A 14 -35.45 -6.31 26.09
CA ILE A 14 -34.29 -5.42 26.27
C ILE A 14 -32.99 -6.20 26.11
N ALA A 15 -32.86 -7.36 26.76
CA ALA A 15 -31.68 -8.21 26.65
C ALA A 15 -31.43 -8.66 25.20
N ALA A 16 -32.48 -9.10 24.50
CA ALA A 16 -32.41 -9.47 23.09
C ALA A 16 -32.00 -8.28 22.20
N GLY A 17 -32.56 -7.09 22.43
CA GLY A 17 -32.17 -5.88 21.71
C GLY A 17 -30.70 -5.51 21.91
N LEU A 18 -30.20 -5.63 23.15
CA LEU A 18 -28.81 -5.35 23.49
C LEU A 18 -27.85 -6.35 22.82
N VAL A 19 -28.22 -7.63 22.80
CA VAL A 19 -27.46 -8.68 22.07
C VAL A 19 -27.40 -8.37 20.58
N LEU A 20 -28.53 -8.05 19.95
CA LEU A 20 -28.58 -7.71 18.52
C LEU A 20 -27.73 -6.48 18.20
N PHE A 21 -27.74 -5.46 19.06
CA PHE A 21 -26.92 -4.27 18.91
C PHE A 21 -25.42 -4.58 18.93
N VAL A 22 -24.96 -5.37 19.90
CA VAL A 22 -23.55 -5.78 20.00
C VAL A 22 -23.12 -6.61 18.80
N VAL A 23 -23.96 -7.54 18.33
CA VAL A 23 -23.70 -8.33 17.13
C VAL A 23 -23.59 -7.44 15.90
N GLY A 24 -24.47 -6.45 15.75
CA GLY A 24 -24.43 -5.48 14.65
C GLY A 24 -23.12 -4.69 14.62
N LEU A 25 -22.69 -4.16 15.76
CA LEU A 25 -21.42 -3.44 15.88
C LEU A 25 -20.21 -4.33 15.54
N TYR A 26 -20.17 -5.54 16.08
CA TYR A 26 -19.07 -6.48 15.85
C TYR A 26 -18.94 -6.85 14.36
N ASN A 27 -20.06 -7.14 13.70
CA ASN A 27 -20.08 -7.44 12.27
C ASN A 27 -19.65 -6.23 11.43
N GLY A 28 -20.07 -5.01 11.80
CA GLY A 28 -19.63 -3.79 11.14
C GLY A 28 -18.12 -3.58 11.24
N LEU A 29 -17.52 -3.81 12.40
CA LEU A 29 -16.06 -3.70 12.59
C LEU A 29 -15.29 -4.76 11.79
N ILE A 30 -15.80 -5.99 11.71
CA ILE A 30 -15.19 -7.03 10.86
C ILE A 30 -15.28 -6.65 9.39
N GLN A 31 -16.42 -6.14 8.94
CA GLN A 31 -16.60 -5.72 7.56
C GLN A 31 -15.64 -4.60 7.19
N ALA A 32 -15.54 -3.56 8.04
CA ALA A 32 -14.57 -2.47 7.85
C ALA A 32 -13.12 -2.98 7.85
N ARG A 33 -12.81 -3.94 8.73
CA ARG A 33 -11.49 -4.57 8.79
C ARG A 33 -11.13 -5.28 7.48
N ASN A 34 -12.06 -6.05 6.93
CA ASN A 34 -11.84 -6.77 5.69
C ASN A 34 -11.76 -5.81 4.50
N ALA A 35 -12.56 -4.74 4.51
CA ALA A 35 -12.56 -3.72 3.45
C ALA A 35 -11.18 -3.07 3.30
N TYR A 36 -10.56 -2.57 4.38
CA TYR A 36 -9.24 -1.93 4.26
C TYR A 36 -8.15 -2.92 3.86
N LYS A 37 -8.20 -4.17 4.37
CA LYS A 37 -7.22 -5.22 3.99
C LYS A 37 -7.30 -5.55 2.51
N ASN A 38 -8.51 -5.66 1.96
CA ASN A 38 -8.74 -5.91 0.54
C ASN A 38 -8.28 -4.73 -0.32
N ALA A 39 -8.56 -3.49 0.11
CA ALA A 39 -8.07 -2.30 -0.57
C ALA A 39 -6.53 -2.26 -0.60
N PHE A 40 -5.89 -2.54 0.54
CA PHE A 40 -4.43 -2.60 0.61
C PHE A 40 -3.85 -3.73 -0.25
N ALA A 41 -4.48 -4.90 -0.32
CA ALA A 41 -4.01 -5.99 -1.18
C ALA A 41 -3.96 -5.57 -2.67
N GLN A 42 -4.91 -4.74 -3.13
CA GLN A 42 -4.86 -4.20 -4.48
C GLN A 42 -3.67 -3.25 -4.66
N ILE A 43 -3.39 -2.39 -3.68
CA ILE A 43 -2.23 -1.49 -3.68
C ILE A 43 -0.93 -2.30 -3.71
N ASP A 44 -0.80 -3.33 -2.86
CA ASP A 44 0.36 -4.23 -2.80
C ASP A 44 0.68 -4.83 -4.18
N VAL A 45 -0.35 -5.34 -4.87
CA VAL A 45 -0.18 -5.90 -6.21
C VAL A 45 0.32 -4.85 -7.21
N GLN A 46 -0.22 -3.62 -7.18
CA GLN A 46 0.21 -2.56 -8.11
C GLN A 46 1.63 -2.08 -7.82
N LEU A 47 1.98 -1.90 -6.55
CA LEU A 47 3.32 -1.48 -6.16
C LEU A 47 4.36 -2.55 -6.49
N ASN A 48 4.09 -3.83 -6.23
CA ASN A 48 5.00 -4.92 -6.63
C ASN A 48 5.25 -4.91 -8.14
N ARG A 49 4.20 -4.81 -8.98
CA ARG A 49 4.39 -4.72 -10.44
C ARG A 49 5.29 -3.55 -10.84
N ARG A 50 5.09 -2.37 -10.24
CA ARG A 50 5.95 -1.20 -10.49
C ARG A 50 7.39 -1.50 -10.10
N TYR A 51 7.61 -2.10 -8.93
CA TYR A 51 8.96 -2.44 -8.48
C TYR A 51 9.61 -3.50 -9.35
N ASP A 52 8.87 -4.46 -9.87
CA ASP A 52 9.40 -5.52 -10.74
C ASP A 52 9.87 -4.98 -12.10
N LEU A 53 9.30 -3.86 -12.56
CA LEU A 53 9.69 -3.20 -13.82
C LEU A 53 10.93 -2.30 -13.69
N ILE A 54 11.25 -1.79 -12.49
CA ILE A 54 12.37 -0.86 -12.28
C ILE A 54 13.73 -1.47 -12.67
N PRO A 55 14.09 -2.73 -12.33
CA PRO A 55 15.35 -3.31 -12.75
C PRO A 55 15.53 -3.31 -14.27
N ASN A 56 14.48 -3.65 -15.02
CA ASN A 56 14.50 -3.62 -16.48
C ASN A 56 14.72 -2.19 -17.00
N LEU A 57 14.00 -1.19 -16.47
CA LEU A 57 14.21 0.22 -16.79
C LEU A 57 15.66 0.67 -16.53
N VAL A 58 16.24 0.25 -15.41
CA VAL A 58 17.63 0.57 -15.05
C VAL A 58 18.62 -0.12 -15.98
N GLU A 59 18.39 -1.35 -16.40
CA GLU A 59 19.25 -2.06 -17.36
C GLU A 59 19.26 -1.40 -18.74
N VAL A 60 18.09 -0.98 -19.23
CA VAL A 60 17.98 -0.23 -20.48
C VAL A 60 18.70 1.11 -20.36
N ALA A 61 18.43 1.88 -19.30
CA ALA A 61 19.09 3.18 -19.07
C ALA A 61 20.62 3.05 -18.93
N LYS A 62 21.10 2.00 -18.25
CA LYS A 62 22.54 1.73 -18.06
C LYS A 62 23.29 1.54 -19.37
N THR A 63 22.63 1.03 -20.41
CA THR A 63 23.23 0.81 -21.74
C THR A 63 23.61 2.13 -22.41
N TYR A 64 22.83 3.19 -22.19
CA TYR A 64 23.02 4.51 -22.82
C TYR A 64 23.67 5.53 -21.89
N MET A 65 23.51 5.38 -20.57
CA MET A 65 23.94 6.33 -19.55
C MET A 65 25.11 5.80 -18.71
N ALA A 66 26.17 5.32 -19.35
CA ALA A 66 27.29 4.66 -18.67
C ALA A 66 28.02 5.54 -17.62
N HIS A 67 27.94 6.87 -17.77
CA HIS A 67 28.55 7.84 -16.86
C HIS A 67 27.63 8.24 -15.69
N GLU A 68 26.36 7.83 -15.70
CA GLU A 68 25.33 8.22 -14.71
C GLU A 68 25.11 7.13 -13.64
N ARG A 69 26.20 6.52 -13.18
CA ARG A 69 26.15 5.40 -12.23
C ARG A 69 25.50 5.79 -10.91
N ASP A 70 25.81 6.97 -10.39
CA ASP A 70 25.27 7.45 -9.12
C ASP A 70 23.75 7.65 -9.19
N THR A 71 23.25 8.13 -10.34
CA THR A 71 21.81 8.30 -10.60
C THR A 71 21.09 6.95 -10.63
N LEU A 72 21.66 5.96 -11.34
CA LEU A 72 21.08 4.61 -11.42
C LEU A 72 21.14 3.88 -10.07
N GLU A 73 22.24 4.01 -9.32
CA GLU A 73 22.37 3.44 -7.98
C GLU A 73 21.36 4.04 -7.00
N ALA A 74 21.12 5.34 -7.07
CA ALA A 74 20.11 6.01 -6.26
C ALA A 74 18.70 5.44 -6.53
N VAL A 75 18.37 5.11 -7.78
CA VAL A 75 17.09 4.46 -8.14
C VAL A 75 17.00 3.04 -7.58
N ILE A 76 18.06 2.24 -7.71
CA ILE A 76 18.09 0.87 -7.15
C ILE A 76 17.92 0.91 -5.62
N LYS A 77 18.63 1.83 -4.95
CA LYS A 77 18.54 2.00 -3.48
C LYS A 77 17.15 2.47 -3.06
N ALA A 78 16.57 3.43 -3.77
CA ALA A 78 15.22 3.91 -3.48
C ALA A 78 14.17 2.81 -3.70
N ARG A 79 14.32 1.98 -4.75
CA ARG A 79 13.49 0.80 -4.97
C ARG A 79 13.60 -0.18 -3.80
N ALA A 80 14.81 -0.49 -3.34
CA ALA A 80 15.01 -1.40 -2.21
C ALA A 80 14.31 -0.90 -0.94
N ALA A 81 14.38 0.42 -0.68
CA ALA A 81 13.65 1.03 0.44
C ALA A 81 12.12 0.94 0.26
N ALA A 82 11.60 1.17 -0.95
CA ALA A 82 10.17 1.06 -1.26
C ALA A 82 9.64 -0.38 -1.12
N VAL A 83 10.41 -1.37 -1.58
CA VAL A 83 10.11 -2.80 -1.38
C VAL A 83 10.09 -3.16 0.11
N ALA A 84 11.07 -2.69 0.88
CA ALA A 84 11.11 -2.95 2.32
C ALA A 84 9.93 -2.28 3.05
N GLY A 85 9.61 -1.03 2.71
CA GLY A 85 8.44 -0.32 3.24
C GLY A 85 7.13 -1.03 2.92
N LEU A 86 7.00 -1.58 1.70
CA LEU A 86 5.84 -2.36 1.30
C LEU A 86 5.73 -3.66 2.11
N GLY A 87 6.85 -4.36 2.33
CA GLY A 87 6.90 -5.56 3.16
C GLY A 87 6.43 -5.30 4.60
N ALA A 88 6.86 -4.18 5.20
CA ALA A 88 6.41 -3.77 6.53
C ALA A 88 4.91 -3.45 6.57
N ALA A 89 4.42 -2.65 5.61
CA ALA A 89 3.00 -2.32 5.50
C ALA A 89 2.12 -3.56 5.23
N LYS A 90 2.62 -4.54 4.47
CA LYS A 90 1.93 -5.80 4.20
C LYS A 90 1.76 -6.67 5.44
N ALA A 91 2.73 -6.66 6.36
CA ALA A 91 2.64 -7.39 7.61
C ALA A 91 1.50 -6.86 8.51
N ASN A 92 1.28 -5.54 8.51
CA ASN A 92 0.17 -4.92 9.23
C ASN A 92 -0.37 -3.66 8.53
N PRO A 93 -1.31 -3.80 7.57
CA PRO A 93 -1.83 -2.66 6.80
C PRO A 93 -2.66 -1.66 7.61
N GLY A 94 -3.02 -2.03 8.85
CA GLY A 94 -3.72 -1.16 9.78
C GLY A 94 -2.79 -0.32 10.65
N ASP A 95 -1.47 -0.51 10.56
CA ASP A 95 -0.49 0.26 11.33
C ASP A 95 -0.17 1.60 10.65
N PRO A 96 -0.51 2.75 11.27
CA PRO A 96 -0.21 4.05 10.72
C PRO A 96 1.29 4.30 10.52
N ALA A 97 2.15 3.74 11.38
CA ALA A 97 3.59 3.93 11.27
C ALA A 97 4.15 3.18 10.05
N ALA A 98 3.71 1.95 9.81
CA ALA A 98 4.10 1.17 8.64
C ALA A 98 3.62 1.83 7.34
N MET A 99 2.39 2.38 7.34
CA MET A 99 1.86 3.12 6.19
C MET A 99 2.61 4.43 5.93
N ALA A 100 3.00 5.16 6.97
CA ALA A 100 3.81 6.37 6.85
C ALA A 100 5.22 6.04 6.31
N GLN A 101 5.82 4.94 6.75
CA GLN A 101 7.10 4.47 6.24
C GLN A 101 7.01 4.10 4.75
N LEU A 102 5.96 3.37 4.35
CA LEU A 102 5.71 3.08 2.93
C LEU A 102 5.55 4.36 2.10
N ALA A 103 4.75 5.31 2.58
CA ALA A 103 4.54 6.58 1.87
C ALA A 103 5.85 7.39 1.72
N GLY A 104 6.69 7.42 2.76
CA GLY A 104 8.00 8.07 2.69
C GLY A 104 8.95 7.39 1.70
N ALA A 105 8.96 6.05 1.68
CA ALA A 105 9.78 5.29 0.75
C ALA A 105 9.32 5.45 -0.71
N GLU A 106 8.01 5.46 -0.96
CA GLU A 106 7.42 5.76 -2.27
C GLU A 106 7.75 7.18 -2.73
N GLY A 107 7.71 8.17 -1.84
CA GLY A 107 8.14 9.53 -2.14
C GLY A 107 9.62 9.61 -2.54
N GLY A 108 10.48 8.89 -1.81
CA GLY A 108 11.91 8.78 -2.13
C GLY A 108 12.16 8.12 -3.49
N LEU A 109 11.42 7.05 -3.81
CA LEU A 109 11.47 6.39 -5.11
C LEU A 109 10.99 7.30 -6.24
N GLY A 110 9.87 8.00 -6.04
CA GLY A 110 9.36 8.99 -7.00
C GLY A 110 10.38 10.09 -7.29
N ALA A 111 11.07 10.61 -6.27
CA ALA A 111 12.11 11.61 -6.45
C ALA A 111 13.33 11.06 -7.22
N ALA A 112 13.74 9.81 -6.97
CA ALA A 112 14.84 9.18 -7.70
C ALA A 112 14.50 8.94 -9.17
N LEU A 113 13.30 8.45 -9.46
CA LEU A 113 12.79 8.27 -10.82
C LEU A 113 12.63 9.60 -11.57
N GLY A 114 12.17 10.65 -10.88
CA GLY A 114 12.10 11.99 -11.46
C GLY A 114 13.47 12.55 -11.86
N ARG A 115 14.50 12.31 -11.05
CA ARG A 115 15.90 12.64 -11.42
C ARG A 115 16.38 11.83 -12.62
N LEU A 116 16.11 10.52 -12.63
CA LEU A 116 16.45 9.66 -13.78
C LEU A 116 15.82 10.17 -15.07
N MET A 117 14.54 10.56 -15.05
CA MET A 117 13.84 11.15 -16.19
C MET A 117 14.49 12.46 -16.65
N MET A 118 14.81 13.36 -15.72
CA MET A 118 15.49 14.62 -16.05
C MET A 118 16.84 14.39 -16.72
N VAL A 119 17.64 13.46 -16.23
CA VAL A 119 18.93 13.13 -16.84
C VAL A 119 18.73 12.44 -18.19
N SER A 120 17.71 11.58 -18.34
CA SER A 120 17.42 10.89 -19.60
C SER A 120 17.07 11.82 -20.77
N GLU A 121 16.56 13.03 -20.49
CA GLU A 121 16.31 14.05 -21.52
C GLU A 121 17.60 14.51 -22.22
N ALA A 122 18.76 14.39 -21.57
CA ALA A 122 20.05 14.68 -22.17
C ALA A 122 20.55 13.56 -23.10
N TYR A 123 19.84 12.43 -23.19
CA TYR A 123 20.20 11.25 -23.97
C TYR A 123 19.12 10.93 -25.02
N PRO A 124 19.16 11.56 -26.22
CA PRO A 124 18.15 11.39 -27.26
C PRO A 124 17.97 9.93 -27.73
N ASP A 125 19.06 9.17 -27.79
CA ASP A 125 19.04 7.75 -28.21
C ASP A 125 18.31 6.85 -27.21
N LEU A 126 18.41 7.17 -25.91
CA LEU A 126 17.68 6.49 -24.86
C LEU A 126 16.18 6.83 -24.96
N LYS A 127 15.85 8.11 -25.17
CA LYS A 127 14.47 8.58 -25.36
C LYS A 127 13.79 7.99 -26.59
N ALA A 128 14.56 7.73 -27.65
CA ALA A 128 14.06 7.12 -28.89
C ALA A 128 13.87 5.60 -28.77
N ASN A 129 14.33 4.97 -27.70
CA ASN A 129 14.17 3.54 -27.49
C ASN A 129 12.72 3.22 -27.12
N GLN A 130 12.08 2.37 -27.92
CA GLN A 130 10.68 1.97 -27.74
C GLN A 130 10.42 1.12 -26.49
N ASN A 131 11.48 0.61 -25.85
CA ASN A 131 11.41 -0.19 -24.62
C ASN A 131 11.55 0.65 -23.34
N MET A 132 11.70 1.97 -23.47
CA MET A 132 11.78 2.91 -22.34
C MET A 132 10.41 3.51 -22.00
#